data_AF-A0A0C1UE02-F1
#
_entry.id   AF-A0A0C1UE02-F1
#
_cell.length_a   1.000
_cell.length_b   1.000
_cell.length_c   1.000
_cell.angle_alpha   90.00
_cell.angle_beta   90.00
_cell.angle_gamma   90.00
#
_symmetry.space_group_name_H-M   'P 1'
#
loop_
_entity.id
_entity.type
_entity.pdbx_description
1 polymer ?
#
loop_
_entity_poly.entity_id
_entity_poly.type
_entity_poly.pdbx_seq_one_letter_code
_entity_poly.pdbx_strand_id
1 'polypeptide(L)' 'MFKSKRVKVFVQCAKDEGVHKLAEYLKKNYDNGVQYNKDDDEEGDYDVLDNEEQILLLLKK' A
#
# COMPACT_ATOMS: atom_id res chain seq x y z
N MET A 1 15.93 6.09 -5.41
CA MET A 1 15.64 4.65 -5.39
C MET A 1 14.75 4.39 -4.19
N PHE A 2 13.49 4.01 -4.39
CA PHE A 2 12.58 3.76 -3.26
C PHE A 2 13.09 2.52 -2.50
N LYS A 3 13.42 2.69 -1.21
CA LYS A 3 13.97 1.58 -0.39
C LYS A 3 12.93 0.53 0.00
N SER A 4 11.64 0.89 -0.03
CA SER A 4 10.54 0.00 0.37
C SER A 4 9.77 -0.52 -0.86
N LYS A 5 9.56 -1.85 -0.91
CA LYS A 5 8.73 -2.55 -1.91
C LYS A 5 7.35 -1.91 -2.03
N ARG A 6 6.73 -1.59 -0.88
CA ARG A 6 5.43 -0.92 -0.80
C ARG A 6 5.40 0.41 -1.52
N VAL A 7 6.39 1.27 -1.27
CA VAL A 7 6.46 2.60 -1.89
C VAL A 7 6.59 2.47 -3.41
N LYS A 8 7.34 1.49 -3.90
CA LYS A 8 7.44 1.23 -5.35
C LYS A 8 6.08 0.87 -5.95
N VAL A 9 5.32 -0.02 -5.31
CA VAL A 9 3.96 -0.40 -5.76
C VAL A 9 3.01 0.79 -5.74
N PHE A 10 3.03 1.60 -4.69
CA PHE A 10 2.13 2.76 -4.56
C PHE A 10 2.43 3.80 -5.63
N VAL A 11 3.72 4.09 -5.85
CA VAL A 11 4.15 5.00 -6.92
C VAL A 11 3.76 4.46 -8.30
N GLN A 12 3.89 3.15 -8.53
CA GLN A 12 3.48 2.54 -9.79
C GLN A 12 1.95 2.65 -10.00
N CYS A 13 1.15 2.34 -8.98
CA CYS A 13 -0.30 2.52 -9.03
C CYS A 13 -0.71 3.98 -9.29
N ALA A 14 -0.06 4.95 -8.63
CA ALA A 14 -0.33 6.36 -8.88
C ALA A 14 0.06 6.81 -10.31
N LYS A 15 1.09 6.22 -10.91
CA LYS A 15 1.46 6.49 -12.30
C LYS A 15 0.49 5.89 -13.30
N ASP A 16 0.02 4.67 -13.04
CA ASP A 16 -0.83 3.92 -13.97
C ASP A 16 -2.30 4.35 -13.91
N GLU A 17 -2.80 4.67 -12.72
CA GLU A 17 -4.24 4.93 -12.47
C GLU A 17 -4.53 6.31 -11.87
N GLY A 18 -3.48 7.06 -11.52
CA GLY A 18 -3.59 8.38 -10.92
C GLY A 18 -3.63 8.37 -9.38
N VAL A 19 -3.20 9.48 -8.80
CA VAL A 19 -3.12 9.67 -7.33
C VAL A 19 -4.47 9.58 -6.63
N HIS A 20 -5.55 9.97 -7.30
CA HIS A 20 -6.90 9.87 -6.75
C HIS A 20 -7.33 8.41 -6.58
N LYS A 21 -7.02 7.55 -7.57
CA LYS A 21 -7.33 6.12 -7.49
C LYS A 21 -6.54 5.43 -6.39
N LEU A 22 -5.26 5.75 -6.27
CA LEU A 22 -4.43 5.29 -5.15
C LEU A 22 -5.06 5.69 -3.80
N ALA A 23 -5.51 6.93 -3.67
CA ALA A 23 -6.14 7.41 -2.43
C ALA A 23 -7.46 6.68 -2.12
N GLU A 24 -8.28 6.38 -3.13
CA GLU A 24 -9.49 5.56 -2.97
C GLU A 24 -9.18 4.16 -2.43
N TYR A 25 -8.16 3.50 -3.01
CA TYR A 25 -7.73 2.18 -2.56
C TYR A 25 -7.24 2.18 -1.11
N LEU A 26 -6.36 3.13 -0.77
CA LEU A 26 -5.83 3.26 0.59
C LEU A 26 -6.94 3.57 1.59
N LYS A 27 -7.88 4.45 1.24
CA LYS A 27 -9.03 4.77 2.10
C LYS A 27 -9.91 3.54 2.33
N LYS A 28 -10.30 2.84 1.26
CA LYS A 28 -11.12 1.63 1.36
C LYS A 28 -10.44 0.56 2.22
N ASN A 29 -9.13 0.40 2.07
CA ASN A 29 -8.35 -0.55 2.85
C ASN A 29 -8.29 -0.16 4.34
N TYR A 30 -8.06 1.12 4.63
CA TYR A 30 -8.11 1.64 6.00
C TYR A 30 -9.47 1.42 6.66
N ASP A 31 -10.56 1.72 5.95
CA ASP A 31 -11.93 1.48 6.41
C ASP A 31 -12.22 -0.02 6.66
N ASN A 32 -11.45 -0.91 6.01
CA ASN A 32 -11.49 -2.37 6.21
C ASN A 32 -10.45 -2.89 7.23
N GLY A 33 -9.77 -2.00 7.97
CA GLY A 33 -8.83 -2.34 9.03
C GLY A 33 -7.39 -2.62 8.57
N VAL A 34 -7.05 -2.35 7.31
CA VAL A 34 -5.68 -2.46 6.81
C VAL A 34 -4.89 -1.21 7.23
N GLN A 35 -3.83 -1.38 7.99
CA GLN A 35 -3.04 -0.30 8.54
C GLN A 35 -1.77 -0.06 7.72
N TYR A 36 -1.57 1.19 7.31
CA TYR A 36 -0.36 1.61 6.61
C TYR A 36 0.86 1.62 7.54
N ASN A 37 0.71 2.19 8.73
CA ASN A 37 1.63 2.08 9.85
C ASN A 37 0.78 1.68 11.06
N LYS A 38 1.32 0.81 11.91
CA LYS A 38 0.71 0.49 13.20
C LYS A 38 1.21 1.48 14.25
N ASP A 39 0.51 1.59 15.36
CA ASP A 39 1.02 2.34 16.52
C ASP A 39 2.33 1.69 17.01
N ASP A 40 3.26 2.48 17.56
CA ASP A 40 4.55 2.03 18.12
C ASP A 40 5.66 1.58 17.14
N ASP A 41 5.80 2.25 15.98
CA ASP A 41 6.86 1.99 14.98
C ASP A 41 6.85 0.56 14.38
N GLU A 42 5.76 -0.18 14.59
CA GLU A 42 5.57 -1.50 14.01
C GLU A 42 5.29 -1.45 12.50
N GLU A 43 5.74 -2.49 11.80
CA GLU A 43 5.52 -2.67 10.37
C GLU A 43 4.01 -2.70 10.06
N GLY A 44 3.59 -1.88 9.08
CA GLY A 44 2.22 -1.91 8.58
C GLY A 44 1.90 -3.19 7.82
N ASP A 45 0.62 -3.42 7.54
CA ASP A 45 0.16 -4.64 6.87
C ASP A 45 0.74 -4.80 5.46
N TYR A 46 1.16 -3.71 4.83
CA TYR A 46 1.86 -3.72 3.55
C TYR A 46 3.37 -4.00 3.66
N ASP A 47 3.98 -3.74 4.81
CA ASP A 47 5.43 -3.89 5.02
C ASP A 47 5.81 -5.36 5.25
N VAL A 48 4.93 -6.14 5.90
CA VAL A 48 5.13 -7.58 6.20
C VAL A 48 4.96 -8.51 4.99
N LEU A 49 4.59 -7.98 3.82
CA LEU A 49 4.37 -8.79 2.61
C LEU A 49 5.68 -9.09 1.87
N ASP A 50 5.78 -10.32 1.33
CA ASP A 50 7.02 -10.86 0.79
C ASP A 50 7.47 -10.13 -0.47
N ASN A 51 6.53 -9.71 -1.32
CA ASN A 51 6.83 -9.17 -2.65
C ASN A 51 5.83 -8.10 -3.13
N GLU A 52 6.16 -7.44 -4.24
CA GLU A 52 5.38 -6.35 -4.84
C GLU A 52 3.99 -6.80 -5.33
N GLU A 53 3.84 -8.06 -5.76
CA GLU A 53 2.57 -8.61 -6.26
C GLU A 53 1.55 -8.76 -5.13
N GLN A 54 1.97 -9.30 -3.97
CA GLN A 54 1.11 -9.38 -2.79
C GLN A 54 0.65 -8.00 -2.30
N ILE A 55 1.55 -7.01 -2.34
CA ILE A 55 1.23 -5.62 -1.98
C ILE A 55 0.19 -5.04 -2.95
N LEU A 56 0.36 -5.29 -4.25
CA LEU A 56 -0.60 -4.84 -5.27
C LEU A 56 -1.98 -5.49 -5.09
N LEU A 57 -2.03 -6.79 -4.79
CA LEU A 57 -3.25 -7.51 -4.50
C LEU A 57 -3.98 -6.95 -3.26
N LEU A 58 -3.24 -6.67 -2.18
CA LEU A 58 -3.81 -6.05 -0.98
C LEU A 58 -4.29 -4.62 -1.28
N LEU A 59 -3.50 -3.84 -2.03
CA LEU A 59 -3.85 -2.47 -2.38
C LEU A 59 -5.17 -2.41 -3.15
N LYS A 60 -5.40 -3.32 -4.10
CA LYS A 60 -6.58 -3.30 -4.99
C LYS A 60 -7.78 -4.13 -4.49
N LYS A 61 -7.74 -4.63 -3.26
CA LYS A 61 -8.84 -5.40 -2.64
C LYS A 61 -10.12 -4.56 -2.53
#